data_AF-A0A2A5NYU9-F1
#
_entry.id   AF-A0A2A5NYU9-F1
#
_cell.length_a   1.000
_cell.length_b   1.000
_cell.length_c   1.000
_cell.angle_alpha   90.00
_cell.angle_beta   90.00
_cell.angle_gamma   90.00
#
_symmetry.space_group_name_H-M   'P 1'
#
loop_
_entity.id
_entity.type
_entity.pdbx_description
1 polymer ?
#
loop_
_entity_poly.entity_id
_entity_poly.type
_entity_poly.pdbx_seq_one_letter_code
_entity_poly.pdbx_strand_id
1 'polypeptide(L)'
;MEGASREKSPLVLGNIYFMRPSEKEVYGLSVRCSSSPSTLLSLVEYLASNGVRIISASYTRRDDSSEMFLVVSLEGARLPPPTIVDGISRIDGVDRVDLVRPQLEGLILDLDRFPITDNTGRRYILISDEYMGSLVAGTRERFGTAGEAFLYYEGLMAGRIIAERCRSLGITSLADGLK
;
A
#
# COMPACT_ATOMS: atom_id res chain seq x y z
N MET A 1 -0.40 -8.62 -32.24
CA MET A 1 0.44 -7.85 -31.30
C MET A 1 0.44 -8.60 -29.99
N GLU A 2 1.59 -9.15 -29.64
CA GLU A 2 1.79 -10.03 -28.48
C GLU A 2 1.39 -9.33 -27.19
N GLY A 3 0.39 -9.89 -26.51
CA GLY A 3 0.04 -9.53 -25.15
C GLY A 3 1.09 -10.08 -24.23
N ALA A 4 2.10 -9.27 -23.90
CA ALA A 4 3.01 -9.57 -22.81
C ALA A 4 2.18 -9.78 -21.54
N SER A 5 2.15 -11.02 -21.07
CA SER A 5 1.58 -11.40 -19.78
C SER A 5 2.39 -10.68 -18.70
N ARG A 6 1.99 -9.45 -18.34
CA ARG A 6 2.50 -8.76 -17.15
C ARG A 6 2.29 -9.68 -15.96
N GLU A 7 3.37 -10.12 -15.35
CA GLU A 7 3.34 -10.95 -14.15
C GLU A 7 2.47 -10.22 -13.11
N LYS A 8 1.49 -10.91 -12.52
CA LYS A 8 0.58 -10.31 -11.54
C LYS A 8 1.37 -10.00 -10.27
N SER A 9 1.95 -8.80 -10.16
CA SER A 9 2.55 -8.34 -8.91
C SER A 9 1.47 -8.24 -7.82
N PRO A 10 1.71 -8.72 -6.60
CA PRO A 10 0.80 -8.51 -5.48
C PRO A 10 0.58 -7.01 -5.28
N LEU A 11 -0.68 -6.63 -5.06
CA LEU A 11 -1.05 -5.25 -4.77
C LEU A 11 -0.87 -4.99 -3.28
N VAL A 12 0.14 -4.22 -2.92
CA VAL A 12 0.21 -3.61 -1.58
C VAL A 12 -0.72 -2.40 -1.60
N LEU A 13 -1.89 -2.56 -0.97
CA LEU A 13 -2.83 -1.47 -0.76
C LEU A 13 -2.19 -0.47 0.21
N GLY A 14 -2.26 0.83 -0.10
CA GLY A 14 -1.49 1.89 0.55
C GLY A 14 -1.46 1.79 2.08
N ASN A 15 -0.28 1.98 2.65
CA ASN A 15 -0.06 1.79 4.07
C ASN A 15 -0.30 3.10 4.83
N ILE A 16 -1.27 3.07 5.76
CA ILE A 16 -1.51 4.13 6.74
C ILE A 16 -1.06 3.59 8.09
N TYR A 17 -0.16 4.30 8.76
CA TYR A 17 0.36 3.89 10.07
C TYR A 17 -0.03 4.89 11.13
N PHE A 18 -0.82 4.43 12.09
CA PHE A 18 -1.09 5.14 13.34
C PHE A 18 -0.06 4.73 14.38
N MET A 19 0.67 5.70 14.89
CA MET A 19 1.64 5.55 15.96
C MET A 19 1.11 6.20 17.22
N ARG A 20 1.59 5.72 18.38
CA ARG A 20 1.31 6.41 19.64
C ARG A 20 2.03 7.75 19.66
N PRO A 21 1.44 8.82 20.24
CA PRO A 21 2.10 10.12 20.37
C PRO A 21 3.47 10.09 21.07
N SER A 22 3.73 9.06 21.89
CA SER A 22 5.02 8.85 22.56
C SER A 22 6.15 8.42 21.61
N GLU A 23 5.84 7.93 20.41
CA GLU A 23 6.82 7.41 19.45
C GLU A 23 7.31 8.56 18.56
N LYS A 24 8.29 9.33 19.05
CA LYS A 24 8.75 10.59 18.42
C LYS A 24 9.76 10.43 17.27
N GLU A 25 10.33 9.24 17.09
CA GLU A 25 11.41 8.99 16.13
C GLU A 25 11.06 7.91 15.11
N VAL A 26 9.80 7.86 14.67
CA VAL A 26 9.38 6.93 13.63
C VAL A 26 9.34 7.64 12.27
N TYR A 27 9.85 6.96 11.25
CA TYR A 27 9.98 7.47 9.89
C TYR A 27 9.59 6.39 8.89
N GLY A 28 9.19 6.80 7.70
CA GLY A 28 9.11 5.94 6.54
C GLY A 28 10.44 5.94 5.77
N LEU A 29 10.82 4.81 5.20
CA LEU A 29 11.84 4.68 4.18
C LEU A 29 11.19 4.10 2.93
N SER A 30 11.18 4.88 1.87
CA SER A 30 10.74 4.43 0.55
C SER A 30 11.98 4.03 -0.24
N VAL A 31 12.10 2.74 -0.54
CA VAL A 31 13.29 2.18 -1.20
C VAL A 31 12.88 1.55 -2.51
N ARG A 32 13.58 1.90 -3.59
CA ARG A 32 13.57 1.17 -4.86
C ARG A 32 14.90 0.47 -5.01
N CYS A 33 14.86 -0.83 -5.27
CA CYS A 33 16.04 -1.67 -5.36
C CYS A 33 15.84 -2.83 -6.35
N SER A 34 16.89 -3.56 -6.64
CA SER A 34 16.83 -4.81 -7.40
C SER A 34 16.02 -5.86 -6.63
N SER A 35 15.40 -6.79 -7.35
CA SER A 35 14.68 -7.90 -6.73
C SER A 35 15.58 -9.02 -6.18
N SER A 36 16.89 -8.77 -6.08
CA SER A 36 17.84 -9.75 -5.54
C SER A 36 17.66 -9.92 -4.03
N PRO A 37 17.61 -11.18 -3.52
CA PRO A 37 17.66 -11.45 -2.09
C PRO A 37 18.87 -10.85 -1.39
N SER A 38 20.00 -10.69 -2.09
CA SER A 38 21.22 -10.11 -1.52
C SER A 38 21.03 -8.64 -1.14
N THR A 39 20.38 -7.85 -2.00
CA THR A 39 20.12 -6.42 -1.73
C THR A 39 19.20 -6.26 -0.52
N LEU A 40 18.17 -7.11 -0.40
CA LEU A 40 17.29 -7.09 0.77
C LEU A 40 18.04 -7.45 2.05
N LEU A 41 18.90 -8.47 2.02
CA LEU A 41 19.73 -8.86 3.16
C LEU A 41 20.65 -7.70 3.58
N SER A 42 21.38 -7.10 2.64
CA SER A 42 22.28 -5.98 2.92
C SER A 42 21.55 -4.76 3.49
N LEU A 43 20.33 -4.47 3.01
CA LEU A 43 19.48 -3.42 3.57
C LEU A 43 19.14 -3.70 5.04
N VAL A 44 18.69 -4.92 5.36
CA VAL A 44 18.32 -5.32 6.72
C VAL A 44 19.54 -5.30 7.65
N GLU A 45 20.69 -5.83 7.19
CA GLU A 45 21.95 -5.81 7.94
C GLU A 45 22.43 -4.39 8.23
N TYR A 46 22.34 -3.50 7.24
CA TYR A 46 22.69 -2.09 7.40
C TYR A 46 21.81 -1.41 8.45
N LEU A 47 20.49 -1.60 8.38
CA LEU A 47 19.55 -1.04 9.37
C LEU A 47 19.85 -1.57 10.78
N ALA A 48 20.01 -2.90 10.91
CA ALA A 48 20.32 -3.54 12.19
C ALA A 48 21.65 -3.04 12.80
N SER A 49 22.70 -2.93 11.98
CA SER A 49 24.03 -2.48 12.41
C SER A 49 24.05 -1.03 12.89
N ASN A 50 23.07 -0.22 12.44
CA ASN A 50 22.90 1.17 12.85
C ASN A 50 21.86 1.36 13.96
N GLY A 51 21.33 0.28 14.54
CA GLY A 51 20.33 0.35 15.61
C GLY A 51 18.95 0.80 15.14
N VAL A 52 18.67 0.72 13.83
CA VAL A 52 17.38 1.08 13.26
C VAL A 52 16.43 -0.11 13.34
N ARG A 53 15.30 0.07 14.02
CA ARG A 53 14.30 -0.99 14.21
C ARG A 53 13.21 -0.87 13.15
N ILE A 54 12.98 -1.94 12.39
CA ILE A 54 11.84 -2.03 11.47
C ILE A 54 10.57 -2.32 12.27
N ILE A 55 9.55 -1.47 12.12
CA ILE A 55 8.22 -1.63 12.73
C ILE A 55 7.29 -2.37 11.77
N SER A 56 7.33 -1.97 10.50
CA SER A 56 6.54 -2.58 9.42
C SER A 56 7.32 -2.52 8.12
N ALA A 57 7.07 -3.49 7.25
CA ALA A 57 7.66 -3.55 5.93
C ALA A 57 6.59 -3.97 4.93
N SER A 58 6.54 -3.26 3.82
CA SER A 58 5.87 -3.73 2.60
C SER A 58 6.90 -3.86 1.50
N TYR A 59 6.74 -4.89 0.66
CA TYR A 59 7.64 -5.23 -0.43
C TYR A 59 6.79 -5.65 -1.63
N THR A 60 7.03 -5.03 -2.78
CA THR A 60 6.40 -5.41 -4.05
C THR A 60 7.47 -5.64 -5.09
N ARG A 61 7.52 -6.85 -5.65
CA ARG A 61 8.34 -7.16 -6.83
C ARG A 61 7.65 -6.65 -8.10
N ARG A 62 8.41 -6.00 -8.97
CA ARG A 62 8.02 -5.38 -10.24
C ARG A 62 9.03 -5.75 -11.32
N ASP A 63 8.74 -6.75 -12.15
CA ASP A 63 9.63 -7.21 -13.23
C ASP A 63 11.12 -7.30 -12.79
N ASP A 64 11.93 -6.27 -13.09
CA ASP A 64 13.37 -6.18 -12.78
C ASP A 64 13.72 -5.36 -11.51
N SER A 65 12.72 -4.85 -10.80
CA SER A 65 12.88 -3.98 -9.62
C SER A 65 11.94 -4.36 -8.49
N SER A 66 12.21 -3.82 -7.32
CA SER A 66 11.42 -4.00 -6.13
C SER A 66 11.22 -2.66 -5.45
N GLU A 67 10.02 -2.47 -4.91
CA GLU A 67 9.66 -1.28 -4.16
C GLU A 67 9.32 -1.68 -2.73
N MET A 68 9.95 -1.00 -1.77
CA MET A 68 9.77 -1.24 -0.34
C MET A 68 9.32 0.02 0.39
N PHE A 69 8.34 -0.11 1.26
CA PHE A 69 8.05 0.89 2.27
C PHE A 69 8.38 0.29 3.62
N LEU A 70 9.33 0.87 4.32
CA LEU A 70 9.65 0.47 5.68
C LEU A 70 9.20 1.57 6.62
N VAL A 71 8.41 1.22 7.63
CA VAL A 71 8.25 2.09 8.81
C VAL A 71 9.30 1.68 9.81
N VAL A 72 10.15 2.62 10.20
CA VAL A 72 11.30 2.38 11.07
C VAL A 72 11.28 3.31 12.27
N SER A 73 11.73 2.80 13.39
CA SER A 73 12.05 3.57 14.60
C SER A 73 13.55 3.86 14.61
N LEU A 74 13.88 5.14 14.68
CA LEU A 74 15.24 5.64 14.87
C LEU A 74 15.59 5.88 16.34
N GLU A 75 14.68 5.55 17.26
CA GLU A 75 14.98 5.52 18.69
C GLU A 75 16.16 4.58 18.97
N GLY A 76 17.30 5.15 19.40
CA GLY A 76 18.54 4.42 19.63
C GLY A 76 19.41 4.21 18.37
N ALA A 77 19.08 4.85 17.25
CA ALA A 77 19.92 4.81 16.06
C ALA A 77 21.29 5.46 16.32
N ARG A 78 22.34 4.83 15.79
CA ARG A 78 23.73 5.27 15.96
C ARG A 78 24.09 6.47 15.08
N LEU A 79 23.34 6.65 14.00
CA LEU A 79 23.56 7.66 12.97
C LEU A 79 22.30 8.52 12.79
N PRO A 80 22.43 9.80 12.41
CA PRO A 80 21.28 10.64 12.13
C PRO A 80 20.56 10.19 10.85
N PRO A 81 19.26 10.51 10.68
CA PRO A 81 18.45 10.04 9.55
C PRO A 81 19.06 10.29 8.16
N PRO A 82 19.63 11.48 7.84
CA PRO A 82 20.24 11.70 6.52
C PRO A 82 21.40 10.76 6.23
N THR A 83 22.22 10.45 7.24
CA THR A 83 23.37 9.55 7.07
C THR A 83 22.94 8.09 6.89
N ILE A 84 21.84 7.69 7.51
CA ILE A 84 21.22 6.37 7.29
C ILE A 84 20.77 6.24 5.83
N VAL A 85 20.08 7.25 5.31
CA VAL A 85 19.62 7.30 3.92
C VAL A 85 20.80 7.26 2.94
N ASP A 86 21.84 8.06 3.20
CA ASP A 86 23.07 8.08 2.40
C ASP A 86 23.82 6.74 2.43
N GLY A 87 23.74 5.98 3.52
CA GLY A 87 24.34 4.65 3.58
C GLY A 87 23.52 3.61 2.82
N ILE A 88 22.18 3.68 2.91
CA ILE A 88 21.27 2.81 2.15
C ILE A 88 21.45 3.04 0.64
N SER A 89 21.59 4.28 0.19
CA SER A 89 21.76 4.61 -1.24
C SER A 89 23.05 4.07 -1.85
N ARG A 90 24.01 3.63 -1.02
CA ARG A 90 25.29 3.03 -1.46
C ARG A 90 25.28 1.50 -1.44
N ILE A 91 24.19 0.87 -0.98
CA ILE A 91 24.05 -0.58 -1.01
C ILE A 91 23.91 -1.03 -2.46
N ASP A 92 24.63 -2.08 -2.83
CA ASP A 92 24.56 -2.63 -4.19
C ASP A 92 23.13 -3.11 -4.53
N GLY A 93 22.65 -2.67 -5.69
CA GLY A 93 21.28 -2.88 -6.14
C GLY A 93 20.24 -1.95 -5.49
N VAL A 94 20.60 -0.92 -4.72
CA VAL A 94 19.65 0.15 -4.35
C VAL A 94 19.69 1.26 -5.39
N ASP A 95 18.54 1.56 -6.00
CA ASP A 95 18.41 2.60 -7.03
C ASP A 95 18.03 3.95 -6.43
N ARG A 96 17.14 3.93 -5.42
CA ARG A 96 16.60 5.14 -4.79
C ARG A 96 16.18 4.85 -3.36
N VAL A 97 16.44 5.79 -2.46
CA VAL A 97 15.89 5.79 -1.10
C VAL A 97 15.47 7.19 -0.71
N ASP A 98 14.27 7.31 -0.16
CA ASP A 98 13.72 8.55 0.36
C ASP A 98 13.27 8.38 1.82
N LEU A 99 13.55 9.40 2.63
CA LEU A 99 13.04 9.49 4.01
C LEU A 99 11.68 10.17 4.01
N VAL A 100 10.66 9.43 4.42
CA VAL A 100 9.31 9.94 4.58
C VAL A 100 9.11 10.32 6.05
N ARG A 101 8.87 11.61 6.30
CA ARG A 101 8.55 12.12 7.64
C ARG A 101 7.07 11.90 7.95
N PRO A 102 6.68 11.74 9.23
CA PRO A 102 5.28 11.76 9.64
C PRO A 102 4.59 13.02 9.12
N GLN A 103 3.45 12.85 8.45
CA GLN A 103 2.65 13.96 7.92
C GLN A 103 1.87 14.66 9.03
N LEU A 104 1.47 13.91 10.06
CA LEU A 104 0.86 14.42 11.29
C LEU A 104 1.49 13.69 12.49
N GLU A 105 1.33 14.24 13.69
CA GLU A 105 1.74 13.55 14.91
C GLU A 105 1.01 12.20 14.99
N GLY A 106 1.79 11.12 15.09
CA GLY A 106 1.23 9.78 15.12
C GLY A 106 0.78 9.21 13.77
N LEU A 107 1.10 9.85 12.63
CA LEU A 107 0.66 9.40 11.31
C LEU A 107 1.78 9.40 10.26
N ILE A 108 2.03 8.23 9.67
CA ILE A 108 2.87 8.09 8.47
C ILE A 108 2.04 7.54 7.33
N LEU A 109 2.13 8.21 6.19
CA LEU A 109 1.49 7.84 4.94
C LEU A 109 2.54 7.48 3.89
N ASP A 110 2.31 6.34 3.23
CA ASP A 110 3.02 6.00 2.00
C ASP A 110 2.45 6.79 0.82
N LEU A 111 3.06 7.94 0.55
CA LEU A 111 2.64 8.82 -0.55
C LEU A 111 3.28 8.46 -1.90
N ASP A 112 4.39 7.72 -1.89
CA ASP A 112 5.10 7.36 -3.12
C ASP A 112 4.35 6.30 -3.93
N ARG A 113 3.56 5.46 -3.25
CA ARG A 113 2.66 4.47 -3.88
C ARG A 113 1.24 4.97 -4.08
N PHE A 114 1.02 6.28 -3.92
CA PHE A 114 -0.26 6.89 -4.22
C PHE A 114 -0.32 7.33 -5.70
N PRO A 115 -1.45 7.12 -6.39
CA PRO A 115 -2.68 6.50 -5.93
C PRO A 115 -2.60 4.97 -5.83
N ILE A 116 -3.40 4.38 -4.94
CA ILE A 116 -3.55 2.92 -4.86
C ILE A 116 -4.15 2.43 -6.18
N THR A 117 -3.39 1.69 -6.98
CA THR A 117 -3.86 1.14 -8.27
C THR A 117 -3.59 -0.34 -8.39
N ASP A 118 -4.53 -1.12 -8.94
CA ASP A 118 -4.25 -2.51 -9.29
C ASP A 118 -3.30 -2.66 -10.49
N ASN A 119 -3.00 -3.90 -10.86
CA ASN A 119 -2.16 -4.26 -12.01
C ASN A 119 -2.74 -3.84 -13.38
N THR A 120 -4.00 -3.40 -13.43
CA THR A 120 -4.64 -2.84 -14.63
C THR A 120 -4.61 -1.30 -14.64
N GLY A 121 -4.02 -0.68 -13.61
CA GLY A 121 -4.00 0.78 -13.44
C GLY A 121 -5.30 1.35 -12.85
N ARG A 122 -6.23 0.48 -12.41
CA ARG A 122 -7.49 0.94 -11.80
C ARG A 122 -7.21 1.46 -10.40
N ARG A 123 -7.65 2.69 -10.12
CA ARG A 123 -7.52 3.33 -8.81
C ARG A 123 -8.53 2.77 -7.80
N TYR A 124 -8.07 2.59 -6.57
CA TYR A 124 -8.83 2.21 -5.40
C TYR A 124 -8.82 3.35 -4.37
N ILE A 125 -9.84 3.36 -3.52
CA ILE A 125 -9.99 4.30 -2.41
C ILE A 125 -10.22 3.47 -1.15
N LEU A 126 -9.53 3.83 -0.08
CA LEU A 126 -9.77 3.27 1.26
C LEU A 126 -10.81 4.16 1.96
N ILE A 127 -11.82 3.52 2.52
CA ILE A 127 -12.94 4.17 3.20
C ILE A 127 -13.05 3.53 4.59
N SER A 128 -13.24 4.33 5.64
CA SER A 128 -13.43 3.81 7.00
C SER A 128 -14.79 3.10 7.13
N ASP A 129 -14.87 2.15 8.07
CA ASP A 129 -16.12 1.46 8.36
C ASP A 129 -17.25 2.44 8.75
N GLU A 130 -16.93 3.46 9.55
CA GLU A 130 -17.88 4.52 9.92
C GLU A 130 -18.42 5.28 8.70
N TYR A 131 -17.54 5.67 7.77
CA TYR A 131 -17.97 6.38 6.56
C TYR A 131 -18.78 5.46 5.65
N MET A 132 -18.38 4.19 5.52
CA MET A 132 -19.15 3.20 4.76
C MET A 132 -20.53 2.95 5.39
N GLY A 133 -20.60 2.86 6.72
CA GLY A 133 -21.85 2.77 7.47
C GLY A 133 -22.75 3.97 7.22
N SER A 134 -22.19 5.18 7.20
CA SER A 134 -22.93 6.40 6.86
C SER A 134 -23.50 6.37 5.44
N LEU A 135 -22.73 5.92 4.45
CA LEU A 135 -23.18 5.83 3.06
C LEU A 135 -24.36 4.87 2.88
N VAL A 136 -24.40 3.76 3.61
CA VAL A 136 -25.45 2.73 3.45
C VAL A 136 -26.54 2.87 4.51
N ALA A 137 -26.20 2.61 5.77
CA ALA A 137 -27.17 2.63 6.87
C ALA A 137 -27.68 4.06 7.12
N GLY A 138 -26.78 5.04 7.15
CA GLY A 138 -27.14 6.44 7.33
C GLY A 138 -28.07 6.97 6.23
N THR A 139 -27.84 6.59 4.97
CA THR A 139 -28.73 6.92 3.84
C THR A 139 -30.13 6.34 4.05
N ARG A 140 -30.23 5.05 4.43
CA ARG A 140 -31.52 4.41 4.71
C ARG A 140 -32.24 5.07 5.88
N GLU A 141 -31.54 5.34 6.98
CA GLU A 141 -32.12 5.96 8.18
C GLU A 141 -32.63 7.38 7.91
N ARG A 142 -31.87 8.17 7.15
CA ARG A 142 -32.19 9.58 6.87
C ARG A 142 -33.31 9.74 5.85
N PHE A 143 -33.37 8.88 4.83
CA PHE A 143 -34.24 9.03 3.67
C PHE A 143 -35.32 7.95 3.55
N GLY A 144 -35.35 6.98 4.46
CA GLY A 144 -36.36 5.90 4.47
C GLY A 144 -36.42 5.15 3.15
N THR A 145 -37.64 4.94 2.65
CA THR A 145 -37.91 4.19 1.41
C THR A 145 -37.26 4.82 0.17
N ALA A 146 -37.09 6.14 0.12
CA ALA A 146 -36.37 6.79 -0.96
C ALA A 146 -34.87 6.44 -0.94
N GLY A 147 -34.27 6.37 0.26
CA GLY A 147 -32.90 5.91 0.45
C GLY A 147 -32.73 4.44 0.06
N GLU A 148 -33.67 3.58 0.42
CA GLU A 148 -33.66 2.16 0.02
C GLU A 148 -33.71 1.98 -1.49
N ALA A 149 -34.58 2.73 -2.18
CA ALA A 149 -34.66 2.69 -3.64
C ALA A 149 -33.33 3.15 -4.27
N PHE A 150 -32.73 4.22 -3.75
CA PHE A 150 -31.43 4.71 -4.23
C PHE A 150 -30.33 3.66 -4.05
N LEU A 151 -30.22 3.06 -2.86
CA LEU A 151 -29.23 2.03 -2.55
C LEU A 151 -29.41 0.77 -3.41
N TYR A 152 -30.65 0.37 -3.71
CA TYR A 152 -30.92 -0.72 -4.63
C TYR A 152 -30.35 -0.44 -6.03
N TYR A 153 -30.61 0.75 -6.58
CA TYR A 153 -30.12 1.11 -7.90
C TYR A 153 -28.60 1.29 -7.93
N GLU A 154 -27.99 1.90 -6.90
CA GLU A 154 -26.52 1.95 -6.77
C GLU A 154 -25.91 0.56 -6.76
N GLY A 155 -26.43 -0.34 -5.91
CA GLY A 155 -25.96 -1.72 -5.81
C GLY A 155 -26.12 -2.49 -7.12
N LEU A 156 -27.25 -2.32 -7.81
CA LEU A 156 -27.51 -2.94 -9.11
C LEU A 156 -26.52 -2.45 -10.18
N MET A 157 -26.26 -1.15 -10.24
CA MET A 157 -25.29 -0.56 -11.17
C MET A 157 -23.86 -1.04 -10.88
N ALA A 158 -23.43 -0.95 -9.61
CA ALA A 158 -22.12 -1.43 -9.18
C ALA A 158 -21.94 -2.93 -9.46
N GLY A 159 -22.96 -3.74 -9.18
CA GLY A 159 -22.98 -5.17 -9.44
C GLY A 159 -22.82 -5.51 -10.92
N ARG A 160 -23.47 -4.75 -11.82
CA ARG A 160 -23.30 -4.93 -13.28
C ARG A 160 -21.87 -4.63 -13.73
N ILE A 161 -21.28 -3.54 -13.25
CA ILE A 161 -19.88 -3.18 -13.53
C ILE A 161 -18.92 -4.29 -13.07
N ILE A 162 -19.14 -4.82 -11.85
CA ILE A 162 -18.32 -5.91 -11.31
C ILE A 162 -18.52 -7.20 -12.14
N ALA A 163 -19.75 -7.54 -12.52
CA ALA A 163 -20.04 -8.73 -13.32
C ALA A 163 -19.38 -8.68 -14.71
N GLU A 164 -19.46 -7.54 -15.39
CA GLU A 164 -18.76 -7.33 -16.67
C GLU A 164 -17.25 -7.47 -16.50
N ARG A 165 -16.69 -6.95 -15.40
CA ARG A 165 -15.28 -7.13 -15.07
C ARG A 165 -14.92 -8.60 -14.87
N CYS A 166 -15.69 -9.35 -14.08
CA CYS A 166 -15.46 -10.78 -13.89
C CYS A 166 -15.43 -11.51 -15.23
N ARG A 167 -16.39 -11.22 -16.12
CA ARG A 167 -16.40 -11.79 -17.49
C ARG A 167 -15.15 -11.42 -18.29
N SER A 168 -14.68 -10.16 -18.22
CA SER A 168 -13.45 -9.73 -18.91
C SER A 168 -12.20 -10.46 -18.41
N LEU A 169 -12.24 -10.97 -17.17
CA LEU A 169 -11.17 -11.77 -16.55
C LEU A 169 -11.36 -13.28 -16.77
N GLY A 170 -12.34 -13.69 -17.58
CA GLY A 170 -12.64 -15.11 -17.85
C GLY A 170 -13.46 -15.80 -16.76
N ILE A 171 -13.95 -15.08 -15.75
CA ILE A 171 -14.81 -15.63 -14.70
C ILE A 171 -16.24 -15.64 -15.22
N THR A 172 -16.70 -16.82 -15.59
CA THR A 172 -18.03 -17.04 -16.20
C THR A 172 -19.10 -17.45 -15.19
N SER A 173 -18.70 -17.93 -14.01
CA SER A 173 -19.62 -18.32 -12.95
C SER A 173 -19.06 -18.00 -11.55
N LEU A 174 -19.94 -18.01 -10.54
CA LEU A 174 -19.54 -17.83 -9.14
C LEU A 174 -18.58 -18.94 -8.68
N ALA A 175 -18.81 -20.17 -9.14
CA ALA A 175 -17.97 -21.32 -8.83
C ALA A 175 -16.56 -21.20 -9.44
N ASP A 176 -16.42 -20.50 -10.57
CA ASP A 176 -15.12 -20.23 -11.18
C ASP A 176 -14.35 -19.14 -10.41
N GLY A 177 -15.06 -18.15 -9.85
CA GLY A 177 -14.45 -17.02 -9.14
C GLY A 177 -14.07 -17.28 -7.67
N LEU A 178 -14.50 -18.42 -7.09
CA LEU A 178 -14.24 -18.79 -5.70
C LEU A 178 -13.15 -19.88 -5.54
N LYS A 179 -12.53 -20.30 -6.66
CA LYS A 179 -11.36 -21.21 -6.67
C LYS A 179 -10.07 -20.41 -6.64
#